data_AF-A0A821Z776-F1
#
_entry.id   AF-A0A821Z776-F1
#
_cell.length_a   1.000
_cell.length_b   1.000
_cell.length_c   1.000
_cell.angle_alpha   90.00
_cell.angle_beta   90.00
_cell.angle_gamma   90.00
#
_symmetry.space_group_name_H-M   'P 1'
#
loop_
_entity.id
_entity.type
_entity.pdbx_description
1 polymer ?
#
loop_
_entity_poly.entity_id
_entity_poly.type
_entity_poly.pdbx_seq_one_letter_code
_entity_poly.pdbx_strand_id
1 'polypeptide(L)' 'MYQEHGKDAGLMPKIWSGLVQLCVGRNPSLFSCQNFLPSLPVPSLDETLQRYLRSVRPLYDDAEYQRMEKLAEEFKQT' A
#
# COMPACT_ATOMS: atom_id res chain seq x y z
N MET A 1 -0.41 22.12 -16.77
CA MET A 1 0.15 23.49 -16.80
C MET A 1 0.54 23.85 -15.38
N TYR A 2 1.82 24.02 -15.10
CA TYR A 2 2.27 24.39 -13.75
C TYR A 2 2.04 25.90 -13.54
N GLN A 3 1.30 26.26 -12.49
CA GLN A 3 1.15 27.65 -12.04
C GLN A 3 1.98 27.86 -10.76
N GLU A 4 2.68 28.98 -10.70
CA GLU A 4 3.41 29.40 -9.50
C GLU A 4 2.42 29.63 -8.35
N HIS A 5 2.68 29.00 -7.20
CA HIS A 5 1.84 29.18 -6.01
C HIS A 5 1.97 30.63 -5.50
N GLY A 6 0.84 31.34 -5.39
CA GLY A 6 0.77 32.69 -4.82
C GLY A 6 0.38 33.83 -5.78
N LYS A 7 0.23 33.58 -7.09
CA LYS A 7 -0.33 34.55 -8.04
C LYS A 7 -1.79 34.23 -8.36
N ASP A 8 -2.63 35.26 -8.43
CA ASP A 8 -4.04 35.09 -8.79
C ASP A 8 -4.20 34.44 -10.17
N ALA A 9 -4.84 33.28 -10.20
CA ALA A 9 -5.15 32.60 -11.45
C ALA A 9 -6.12 33.46 -12.29
N GLY A 10 -5.79 33.64 -13.58
CA GLY A 10 -6.64 34.33 -14.55
C GLY A 10 -8.01 33.67 -14.75
N LEU A 11 -8.88 34.31 -15.53
CA LEU A 11 -10.26 33.86 -15.76
C LEU A 11 -10.35 32.49 -16.49
N MET A 12 -9.36 32.19 -17.33
CA MET A 12 -9.31 30.96 -18.15
C MET A 12 -9.30 29.67 -17.30
N PRO A 13 -8.36 29.46 -16.36
CA PRO A 13 -8.39 28.32 -15.44
C PRO A 13 -9.68 28.19 -14.62
N LYS A 14 -10.29 29.32 -14.24
CA LYS A 14 -11.52 29.37 -13.44
C LYS A 14 -12.73 28.89 -14.25
N ILE A 15 -12.86 29.33 -15.50
CA ILE A 15 -13.91 28.87 -16.42
C ILE A 15 -13.75 27.38 -16.69
N TRP A 16 -12.52 26.92 -16.97
CA TRP A 16 -12.23 25.51 -17.18
C TRP A 16 -12.57 24.67 -15.94
N SER A 17 -12.17 25.10 -14.74
CA SER A 17 -12.52 24.42 -13.48
C SER A 17 -14.04 24.37 -13.26
N GLY A 18 -14.76 25.45 -13.58
CA GLY A 18 -16.22 25.49 -13.50
C GLY A 18 -16.90 24.52 -14.46
N LEU A 19 -16.42 24.43 -15.70
CA LEU A 19 -16.89 23.46 -16.70
C LEU A 19 -16.61 22.02 -16.26
N VAL A 20 -15.40 21.74 -15.76
CA VAL A 20 -15.05 20.41 -15.22
C VAL A 20 -15.95 20.05 -14.04
N GLN A 21 -16.20 20.97 -13.12
CA GLN A 21 -17.07 20.73 -11.96
C GLN A 21 -18.56 20.56 -12.35
N LEU A 22 -19.00 21.18 -13.45
CA LEU A 22 -20.34 21.00 -14.00
C LEU A 22 -20.50 19.63 -14.69
N CYS A 23 -19.51 19.19 -15.47
CA CYS A 23 -19.57 17.94 -16.24
C CYS A 23 -19.22 16.70 -15.40
N VAL A 24 -18.24 16.79 -14.48
CA VAL A 24 -17.79 15.67 -13.62
C VAL A 24 -18.58 15.62 -12.30
N GLY A 25 -19.28 16.71 -11.95
CA GLY A 25 -19.96 16.86 -10.67
C GLY A 25 -19.01 17.27 -9.55
N ARG A 26 -19.60 17.64 -8.40
CA ARG A 26 -18.87 18.15 -7.22
C ARG A 26 -18.12 17.07 -6.43
N ASN A 27 -18.39 15.79 -6.67
CA ASN A 27 -17.83 14.66 -5.91
C ASN A 27 -17.42 13.51 -6.84
N PRO A 28 -16.30 13.61 -7.59
CA PRO A 28 -15.72 12.44 -8.24
C PRO A 28 -15.35 11.43 -7.15
N SER A 29 -16.01 10.26 -7.13
CA SER A 29 -15.72 9.22 -6.16
C SER A 29 -14.39 8.56 -6.48
N LEU A 30 -13.33 8.94 -5.75
CA LEU A 30 -12.01 8.30 -5.83
C LEU A 30 -12.02 6.84 -5.35
N PHE A 31 -13.10 6.44 -4.66
CA PHE A 31 -13.30 5.13 -4.06
C PHE A 31 -14.40 4.32 -4.75
N SER A 32 -14.77 4.67 -5.98
CA SER A 32 -15.78 3.91 -6.76
C SER A 32 -15.44 2.43 -6.88
N CYS A 33 -14.14 2.11 -6.93
CA CYS A 33 -13.63 0.74 -6.96
C CYS A 33 -13.40 0.11 -5.58
N GLN A 34 -13.49 0.88 -4.48
CA GLN A 34 -13.15 0.40 -3.14
C GLN A 34 -14.02 -0.78 -2.71
N ASN A 35 -15.31 -0.76 -3.06
CA ASN A 35 -16.26 -1.83 -2.74
C ASN A 35 -16.05 -3.10 -3.57
N PHE A 36 -15.26 -3.03 -4.65
CA PHE A 36 -14.90 -4.18 -5.48
C PHE A 36 -13.55 -4.79 -5.09
N LEU A 37 -12.81 -4.16 -4.16
CA LEU A 37 -11.54 -4.72 -3.72
C LEU A 37 -11.81 -5.99 -2.91
N PRO A 38 -11.25 -7.14 -3.33
CA PRO A 38 -11.36 -8.35 -2.55
C PRO A 38 -10.65 -8.15 -1.21
N SER A 39 -11.12 -8.87 -0.19
CA SER A 39 -10.38 -8.99 1.06
C SER A 39 -8.97 -9.51 0.77
N LEU A 40 -7.95 -8.91 1.41
CA LEU A 40 -6.59 -9.38 1.27
C LEU A 40 -6.50 -10.82 1.82
N PRO A 41 -6.09 -11.80 1.00
CA PRO A 41 -5.93 -13.17 1.48
C PRO A 41 -4.81 -13.22 2.52
N VAL A 42 -5.07 -13.92 3.62
CA VAL A 42 -4.05 -14.18 4.64
C VAL A 42 -3.25 -15.42 4.19
N PRO A 43 -1.92 -15.33 4.05
CA PRO A 43 -1.09 -16.47 3.67
C PRO A 43 -1.12 -17.55 4.77
N SER A 44 -0.73 -18.77 4.41
CA SER A 44 -0.59 -19.83 5.40
C SER A 44 0.55 -19.52 6.38
N LEU A 45 0.47 -20.14 7.57
CA LEU A 45 1.53 -20.02 8.57
C LEU A 45 2.88 -20.51 8.03
N ASP A 46 2.89 -21.65 7.33
CA ASP A 46 4.08 -22.22 6.71
C ASP A 46 4.75 -21.27 5.71
N GLU A 47 3.96 -20.66 4.83
CA GLU A 47 4.46 -19.72 3.82
C GLU A 47 5.06 -18.47 4.48
N THR A 48 4.43 -18.00 5.55
CA THR A 48 4.89 -16.84 6.31
C THR A 48 6.21 -17.12 7.02
N LEU A 49 6.33 -18.28 7.69
CA LEU A 49 7.56 -18.69 8.38
C LEU A 49 8.71 -18.91 7.40
N GLN A 50 8.45 -19.51 6.24
CA GLN A 50 9.47 -19.69 5.20
C GLN A 50 9.97 -18.34 4.66
N ARG A 51 9.06 -17.39 4.42
CA ARG A 51 9.42 -16.04 3.95
C ARG A 51 10.20 -15.27 5.02
N TYR A 52 9.83 -15.43 6.28
CA TYR A 52 10.52 -14.84 7.42
C TYR A 52 11.96 -15.38 7.54
N LEU A 53 12.16 -16.69 7.56
CA LEU A 53 13.51 -17.28 7.66
C LEU A 53 14.38 -16.85 6.46
N ARG A 54 13.80 -16.76 5.26
CA ARG A 54 14.51 -16.24 4.08
C ARG A 54 14.93 -14.78 4.23
N SER A 55 14.09 -13.91 4.80
CA SER A 55 14.39 -12.49 4.93
C SER A 55 15.45 -12.21 5.99
N VAL A 56 15.50 -13.02 7.05
CA VAL A 56 16.48 -12.85 8.13
C VAL A 56 17.80 -13.57 7.88
N ARG A 57 17.84 -14.54 6.95
CA ARG A 57 19.08 -15.26 6.59
C ARG A 57 20.29 -14.36 6.28
N PRO A 58 20.18 -13.29 5.48
CA PRO A 58 21.33 -12.42 5.20
C PRO A 58 21.71 -11.49 6.38
N LEU A 59 20.90 -11.43 7.44
CA LEU A 59 21.10 -10.53 8.57
C LEU A 59 21.81 -11.21 9.76
N TYR A 60 21.83 -12.54 9.81
CA TYR A 60 22.29 -13.32 10.96
C TYR A 60 23.44 -14.25 10.60
N ASP A 61 24.28 -14.54 11.59
CA ASP A 61 25.24 -15.64 11.49
C ASP A 61 24.53 -17.00 11.55
N ASP A 62 25.27 -18.08 11.29
CA ASP A 62 24.68 -19.43 11.25
C ASP A 62 24.10 -19.87 12.60
N ALA A 63 24.68 -19.43 13.72
CA ALA A 63 24.24 -19.82 15.06
C ALA A 63 22.96 -19.08 15.45
N GLU A 64 22.85 -17.80 15.11
CA GLU A 64 21.66 -16.97 15.25
C GLU A 64 20.53 -17.48 14.36
N TYR A 65 20.83 -17.81 13.11
CA TYR A 65 19.86 -18.36 12.18
C TYR A 65 19.25 -19.67 12.69
N GLN A 66 20.08 -20.60 13.19
CA GLN A 66 19.58 -21.86 13.78
C GLN A 66 18.69 -21.64 15.01
N ARG A 67 18.97 -20.60 15.82
CA ARG A 67 18.07 -20.24 16.93
C ARG A 67 16.72 -19.76 16.42
N MET A 68 16.70 -18.93 15.37
CA MET A 68 15.47 -18.43 14.77
C MET A 68 14.65 -19.55 14.11
N GLU A 69 15.32 -20.53 13.49
CA GLU A 69 14.66 -21.71 12.91
C GLU A 69 13.95 -22.55 13.97
N LYS A 70 14.58 -22.77 15.13
CA LYS A 70 13.95 -23.46 16.26
C LYS A 70 12.73 -22.71 16.81
N LEU A 71 12.86 -21.39 17.00
CA LEU A 71 11.74 -20.56 17.44
C LEU A 71 10.58 -20.59 16.45
N ALA A 72 10.87 -20.58 15.14
CA ALA A 72 9.85 -20.65 14.11
C ALA A 72 9.08 -21.99 14.15
N GLU A 73 9.79 -23.10 14.38
CA GLU A 73 9.18 -24.42 14.53
C GLU A 73 8.36 -24.53 15.82
N GLU A 74 8.86 -24.01 16.95
CA GLU A 74 8.12 -23.94 18.21
C GLU A 74 6.84 -23.11 18.07
N PHE A 75 6.91 -21.95 17.38
CA PHE A 75 5.75 -21.10 17.11
C PHE A 75 4.71 -21.79 16.23
N LYS A 76 5.14 -22.61 15.27
CA LYS A 76 4.24 -23.39 14.42
C LYS A 76 3.46 -24.46 15.19
N GLN A 77 4.06 -25.01 16.24
CA GLN A 77 3.49 -26.08 17.06
C GLN A 77 2.68 -25.57 18.26
N THR A 78 2.67 -24.25 18.49
CA THR A 78 1.88 -23.59 19.54
C THR A 78 0.44 -23.38 19.07
#